data_AF-A0A2E6TV64-F1
#
_entry.id   AF-A0A2E6TV64-F1
#
_cell.length_a   1.000
_cell.length_b   1.000
_cell.length_c   1.000
_cell.angle_alpha   90.00
_cell.angle_beta   90.00
_cell.angle_gamma   90.00
#
_symmetry.space_group_name_H-M   'P 1'
#
loop_
_entity.id
_entity.type
_entity.pdbx_description
1 polymer ?
#
loop_
_entity_poly.entity_id
_entity_poly.type
_entity_poly.pdbx_seq_one_letter_code
_entity_poly.pdbx_strand_id
1 'polypeptide(L)'
;MKSLALLCLSCALAQAAIGPVGLVGTKANPRKVERLQITKPGVYENYLVDSNWAGGNRVKITADNVTLRHCEIRNASGNGIGVFAKNVVIENCKIHHLLAGSFKEQHDAHGITGRWGNVIIRNCDIGLISGDCVQFDPDRRSMGRVFIENCRLWTGPLPADAARFKKGQRPGENAVDTKTMPKGARAELIIRNTIFHGWKQPGQISLLAALNIKENVNARVEQCVFFDNQVAFRLRGPTRRGGAWVRIDRCAVYDTEVGVRAEDTIQNLKINRLGFARSVKRNYHTPGCDFGKGYENKGQFVAPDLEQILRNGIK
;
A
#
# COMPACT_ATOMS: atom_id res chain seq x y z
N MET A 1 -43.39 -6.55 43.59
CA MET A 1 -42.10 -6.89 42.94
C MET A 1 -42.07 -6.19 41.59
N LYS A 2 -41.27 -5.13 41.43
CA LYS A 2 -41.13 -4.39 40.16
C LYS A 2 -39.90 -4.92 39.44
N SER A 3 -40.11 -5.65 38.34
CA SER A 3 -39.05 -6.13 37.47
C SER A 3 -38.42 -4.96 36.71
N LEU A 4 -37.16 -4.69 37.00
CA LEU A 4 -36.35 -3.69 36.28
C LEU A 4 -35.86 -4.34 34.98
N ALA A 5 -36.48 -3.97 33.85
CA ALA A 5 -36.04 -4.41 32.53
C ALA A 5 -34.76 -3.64 32.15
N LEU A 6 -33.62 -4.33 32.15
CA LEU A 6 -32.34 -3.79 31.70
C LEU A 6 -32.34 -3.79 30.16
N LEU A 7 -32.62 -2.65 29.54
CA LEU A 7 -32.43 -2.47 28.10
C LEU A 7 -30.91 -2.44 27.81
N CYS A 8 -30.38 -3.56 27.33
CA CYS A 8 -29.06 -3.59 26.72
C CYS A 8 -29.14 -2.88 25.36
N LEU A 9 -28.90 -1.57 25.33
CA LEU A 9 -28.59 -0.86 24.08
C LEU A 9 -27.26 -1.40 23.55
N SER A 10 -27.33 -2.34 22.62
CA SER A 10 -26.20 -2.68 21.75
C SER A 10 -25.92 -1.48 20.84
N CYS A 11 -24.99 -0.62 21.24
CA CYS A 11 -24.39 0.34 20.33
C CYS A 11 -23.73 -0.45 19.19
N ALA A 12 -24.36 -0.47 18.02
CA ALA A 12 -23.69 -0.88 16.81
C ALA A 12 -22.49 0.05 16.62
N LEU A 13 -21.28 -0.45 16.87
CA LEU A 13 -20.05 0.27 16.56
C LEU A 13 -20.08 0.53 15.06
N ALA A 14 -20.36 1.77 14.68
CA ALA A 14 -20.32 2.19 13.29
C ALA A 14 -18.92 1.86 12.77
N GLN A 15 -18.86 1.00 11.75
CA GLN A 15 -17.61 0.59 11.15
C GLN A 15 -16.93 1.84 10.57
N ALA A 16 -15.67 2.06 10.95
CA ALA A 16 -14.95 3.27 10.59
C ALA A 16 -14.81 3.42 9.07
N ALA A 17 -14.78 4.66 8.58
CA ALA A 17 -14.50 4.98 7.19
C ALA A 17 -13.17 4.35 6.72
N ILE A 18 -13.13 3.95 5.45
CA ILE A 18 -11.94 3.33 4.84
C ILE A 18 -10.98 4.41 4.35
N GLY A 19 -9.69 4.24 4.64
CA GLY A 19 -8.63 5.16 4.24
C GLY A 19 -8.24 6.15 5.33
N PRO A 20 -7.56 7.26 4.96
CA PRO A 20 -7.09 8.24 5.91
C PRO A 20 -8.22 9.00 6.60
N VAL A 21 -8.02 9.30 7.88
CA VAL A 21 -8.92 10.05 8.75
C VAL A 21 -8.20 11.24 9.37
N GLY A 22 -8.87 12.38 9.47
CA GLY A 22 -8.29 13.60 10.04
C GLY A 22 -7.17 14.21 9.19
N LEU A 23 -6.20 14.86 9.85
CA LEU A 23 -5.13 15.60 9.18
C LEU A 23 -4.02 14.66 8.67
N VAL A 24 -3.73 14.74 7.38
CA VAL A 24 -2.59 14.07 6.72
C VAL A 24 -1.63 15.11 6.16
N GLY A 25 -0.34 14.92 6.40
CA GLY A 25 0.71 15.87 6.02
C GLY A 25 1.07 16.80 7.16
N THR A 26 1.58 17.98 6.80
CA THR A 26 2.09 18.96 7.77
C THR A 26 0.98 19.64 8.56
N LYS A 27 1.31 20.04 9.79
CA LYS A 27 0.55 21.01 10.58
C LYS A 27 0.98 22.43 10.19
N ALA A 28 0.43 23.44 10.86
CA ALA A 28 0.89 24.81 10.72
C ALA A 28 2.41 24.92 11.00
N ASN A 29 3.09 25.82 10.28
CA ASN A 29 4.51 26.16 10.47
C ASN A 29 5.47 24.96 10.50
N PRO A 30 5.50 24.12 9.44
CA PRO A 30 6.38 22.96 9.42
C PRO A 30 7.84 23.36 9.38
N ARG A 31 8.70 22.54 10.00
CA ARG A 31 10.14 22.66 9.86
C ARG A 31 10.54 22.22 8.45
N LYS A 32 10.96 23.18 7.63
CA LYS A 32 11.42 22.93 6.26
C LYS A 32 12.86 22.42 6.26
N VAL A 33 13.09 21.31 5.57
CA VAL A 33 14.41 20.74 5.32
C VAL A 33 14.44 20.13 3.92
N GLU A 34 15.60 20.05 3.29
CA GLU A 34 15.71 19.31 2.02
C GLU A 34 15.84 17.80 2.25
N ARG A 35 16.43 17.41 3.38
CA ARG A 35 16.69 16.02 3.77
C ARG A 35 16.63 15.87 5.28
N LEU A 36 16.10 14.75 5.75
CA LEU A 36 16.06 14.39 7.16
C LEU A 36 16.82 13.08 7.40
N GLN A 37 17.79 13.11 8.31
CA GLN A 37 18.49 11.91 8.80
C GLN A 37 18.12 11.68 10.25
N ILE A 38 17.54 10.51 10.54
CA ILE A 38 17.09 10.12 11.87
C ILE A 38 18.04 9.04 12.39
N THR A 39 19.01 9.49 13.19
CA THR A 39 20.07 8.67 13.78
C THR A 39 19.93 8.50 15.29
N LYS A 40 18.86 9.03 15.89
CA LYS A 40 18.52 8.84 17.30
C LYS A 40 17.04 8.43 17.44
N PRO A 41 16.68 7.66 18.48
CA PRO A 41 15.28 7.35 18.79
C PRO A 41 14.47 8.61 19.06
N GLY A 42 13.14 8.51 18.94
CA GLY A 42 12.22 9.58 19.35
C GLY A 42 11.16 9.93 18.31
N VAL A 43 10.46 11.04 18.56
CA VAL A 43 9.39 11.55 17.71
C VAL A 43 9.93 12.68 16.83
N TYR A 44 9.75 12.54 15.53
CA TYR A 44 10.10 13.51 14.51
C TYR A 44 8.80 13.97 13.85
N GLU A 45 8.41 15.21 14.11
CA GLU A 45 7.07 15.70 13.79
C GLU A 45 7.10 17.01 13.01
N ASN A 46 6.13 17.19 12.13
CA ASN A 46 5.85 18.43 11.42
C ASN A 46 7.00 18.93 10.52
N TYR A 47 7.60 18.00 9.77
CA TYR A 47 8.63 18.33 8.77
C TYR A 47 8.02 18.46 7.37
N LEU A 48 8.39 19.52 6.66
CA LEU A 48 8.26 19.60 5.21
C LEU A 48 9.61 19.25 4.60
N VAL A 49 9.73 18.05 4.04
CA VAL A 49 10.91 17.55 3.34
C VAL A 49 10.70 17.78 1.85
N ASP A 50 11.04 18.99 1.38
CA ASP A 50 10.99 19.33 -0.05
C ASP A 50 12.37 19.12 -0.66
N SER A 51 12.51 18.07 -1.46
CA SER A 51 13.83 17.56 -1.83
C SER A 51 14.44 18.21 -3.07
N ASN A 52 13.74 19.17 -3.70
CA ASN A 52 14.17 19.86 -4.91
C ASN A 52 14.74 18.90 -5.98
N TRP A 53 14.04 17.79 -6.19
CA TRP A 53 14.36 16.70 -7.11
C TRP A 53 15.69 16.00 -6.85
N ALA A 54 16.28 16.16 -5.66
CA ALA A 54 17.49 15.43 -5.29
C ALA A 54 17.22 13.92 -5.09
N GLY A 55 18.24 13.12 -5.37
CA GLY A 55 18.17 11.66 -5.28
C GLY A 55 18.40 11.11 -3.86
N GLY A 56 18.49 9.77 -3.77
CA GLY A 56 18.70 9.03 -2.52
C GLY A 56 17.48 9.01 -1.59
N ASN A 57 17.65 8.47 -0.38
CA ASN A 57 16.59 8.46 0.64
C ASN A 57 16.46 9.86 1.29
N ARG A 58 15.30 10.49 1.14
CA ARG A 58 15.05 11.87 1.59
C ARG A 58 14.78 11.98 3.08
N VAL A 59 14.10 10.99 3.63
CA VAL A 59 14.12 10.67 5.06
C VAL A 59 14.84 9.34 5.22
N LYS A 60 15.97 9.33 5.93
CA LYS A 60 16.72 8.10 6.22
C LYS A 60 16.62 7.79 7.71
N ILE A 61 15.96 6.70 8.06
CA ILE A 61 15.77 6.25 9.44
C ILE A 61 16.74 5.10 9.72
N THR A 62 17.72 5.34 10.58
CA THR A 62 18.71 4.32 10.99
C THR A 62 18.70 4.06 12.49
N ALA A 63 17.97 4.86 13.28
CA ALA A 63 17.74 4.59 14.69
C ALA A 63 16.44 3.82 14.93
N ASP A 64 16.50 2.90 15.88
CA ASP A 64 15.33 2.15 16.35
C ASP A 64 14.41 3.05 17.18
N ASN A 65 13.14 2.63 17.35
CA ASN A 65 12.15 3.30 18.19
C ASN A 65 11.89 4.75 17.75
N VAL A 66 11.55 4.90 16.48
CA VAL A 66 11.30 6.19 15.82
C VAL A 66 9.84 6.31 15.46
N THR A 67 9.25 7.47 15.73
CA THR A 67 7.97 7.87 15.14
C THR A 67 8.19 9.09 14.25
N LEU A 68 7.88 8.95 12.96
CA LEU A 68 7.78 10.07 12.02
C LEU A 68 6.30 10.41 11.84
N ARG A 69 5.88 11.61 12.19
CA ARG A 69 4.45 11.98 12.13
C ARG A 69 4.15 13.36 11.58
N HIS A 70 3.01 13.52 10.92
CA HIS A 70 2.56 14.80 10.37
C HIS A 70 3.61 15.46 9.46
N CYS A 71 4.25 14.67 8.60
CA CYS A 71 5.28 15.16 7.69
C CYS A 71 4.78 15.15 6.24
N GLU A 72 5.31 16.05 5.42
CA GLU A 72 5.17 16.01 3.97
C GLU A 72 6.54 15.77 3.34
N ILE A 73 6.65 14.74 2.51
CA ILE A 73 7.89 14.38 1.81
C ILE A 73 7.59 14.45 0.33
N ARG A 74 8.29 15.33 -0.40
CA ARG A 74 7.98 15.59 -1.80
C ARG A 74 9.15 15.97 -2.69
N ASN A 75 8.87 15.96 -3.99
CA ASN A 75 9.72 16.45 -5.07
C ASN A 75 11.12 15.83 -5.00
N ALA A 76 11.23 14.52 -5.15
CA ALA A 76 12.51 13.81 -5.11
C ALA A 76 12.71 12.95 -6.35
N SER A 77 13.97 12.71 -6.74
CA SER A 77 14.34 11.72 -7.76
C SER A 77 14.84 10.40 -7.16
N GLY A 78 14.71 10.25 -5.84
CA GLY A 78 15.00 9.02 -5.10
C GLY A 78 13.88 8.71 -4.11
N ASN A 79 14.12 7.76 -3.21
CA ASN A 79 13.08 7.28 -2.29
C ASN A 79 12.69 8.33 -1.24
N GLY A 80 11.43 8.36 -0.86
CA GLY A 80 10.88 9.27 0.13
C GLY A 80 11.41 8.93 1.51
N ILE A 81 11.07 7.75 2.00
CA ILE A 81 11.51 7.27 3.32
C ILE A 81 12.25 5.93 3.14
N GLY A 82 13.50 5.87 3.62
CA GLY A 82 14.27 4.64 3.74
C GLY A 82 14.38 4.21 5.20
N VAL A 83 13.80 3.06 5.55
CA VAL A 83 13.76 2.50 6.90
C VAL A 83 14.79 1.38 7.06
N PHE A 84 15.85 1.62 7.82
CA PHE A 84 16.93 0.65 8.06
C PHE A 84 17.00 0.19 9.53
N ALA A 85 16.01 0.58 10.31
CA ALA A 85 15.89 0.39 11.74
C ALA A 85 14.68 -0.49 12.13
N LYS A 86 14.55 -0.81 13.41
CA LYS A 86 13.45 -1.56 14.02
C LYS A 86 12.50 -0.64 14.79
N ASN A 87 11.25 -1.08 14.98
CA ASN A 87 10.22 -0.36 15.73
C ASN A 87 10.02 1.07 15.21
N VAL A 88 9.56 1.18 13.97
CA VAL A 88 9.35 2.46 13.29
C VAL A 88 7.87 2.67 13.01
N VAL A 89 7.37 3.83 13.41
CA VAL A 89 6.01 4.28 13.09
C VAL A 89 6.11 5.46 12.12
N ILE A 90 5.40 5.39 11.01
CA ILE A 90 5.23 6.46 10.04
C ILE A 90 3.74 6.75 10.00
N GLU A 91 3.31 7.90 10.52
CA GLU A 91 1.89 8.19 10.67
C GLU A 91 1.46 9.60 10.25
N ASN A 92 0.25 9.75 9.72
CA ASN A 92 -0.31 11.05 9.34
C ASN A 92 0.57 11.79 8.31
N CYS A 93 1.32 11.07 7.48
CA CYS A 93 2.28 11.65 6.52
C CYS A 93 1.72 11.71 5.10
N LYS A 94 2.10 12.76 4.36
CA LYS A 94 1.86 12.88 2.92
C LYS A 94 3.16 12.66 2.16
N ILE A 95 3.19 11.71 1.24
CA ILE A 95 4.41 11.34 0.51
C ILE A 95 4.09 11.35 -0.98
N HIS A 96 4.67 12.27 -1.76
CA HIS A 96 4.26 12.42 -3.14
C HIS A 96 5.27 13.07 -4.07
N HIS A 97 5.10 12.87 -5.38
CA HIS A 97 6.03 13.36 -6.41
C HIS A 97 7.46 12.86 -6.17
N LEU A 98 7.61 11.55 -6.04
CA LEU A 98 8.91 10.89 -6.03
C LEU A 98 9.11 10.27 -7.40
N LEU A 99 9.80 11.00 -8.27
CA LEU A 99 9.86 10.75 -9.70
C LEU A 99 11.31 10.61 -10.14
N ALA A 100 11.73 9.37 -10.41
CA ALA A 100 12.98 9.05 -11.07
C ALA A 100 12.73 8.75 -12.55
N GLY A 101 13.74 9.04 -13.39
CA GLY A 101 13.65 8.77 -14.83
C GLY A 101 12.66 9.66 -15.56
N SER A 102 11.96 9.08 -16.54
CA SER A 102 10.86 9.71 -17.28
C SER A 102 9.74 8.69 -17.52
N PHE A 103 8.64 9.11 -18.15
CA PHE A 103 7.56 8.17 -18.47
C PHE A 103 7.98 7.06 -19.46
N LYS A 104 8.95 7.34 -20.35
CA LYS A 104 9.47 6.36 -21.32
C LYS A 104 10.68 5.58 -20.78
N GLU A 105 11.45 6.19 -19.87
CA GLU A 105 12.64 5.61 -19.27
C GLU A 105 12.36 5.35 -17.79
N GLN A 106 11.91 4.13 -17.51
CA GLN A 106 11.49 3.73 -16.19
C GLN A 106 12.69 3.69 -15.23
N HIS A 107 12.57 4.43 -14.13
CA HIS A 107 13.46 4.34 -12.99
C HIS A 107 12.64 4.47 -11.70
N ASP A 108 13.04 3.73 -10.68
CA ASP A 108 12.32 3.69 -9.42
C ASP A 108 12.76 4.80 -8.47
N ALA A 109 11.76 5.55 -7.99
CA ALA A 109 11.80 6.23 -6.71
C ALA A 109 10.62 5.70 -5.90
N HIS A 110 10.86 5.16 -4.71
CA HIS A 110 9.81 4.55 -3.87
C HIS A 110 9.28 5.52 -2.82
N GLY A 111 8.00 5.38 -2.45
CA GLY A 111 7.39 6.14 -1.33
C GLY A 111 8.07 5.83 0.00
N ILE A 112 7.92 4.58 0.43
CA ILE A 112 8.56 4.02 1.62
C ILE A 112 9.28 2.72 1.21
N THR A 113 10.56 2.63 1.55
CA THR A 113 11.37 1.44 1.33
C THR A 113 12.30 1.16 2.51
N GLY A 114 13.08 0.09 2.45
CA GLY A 114 14.03 -0.26 3.50
C GLY A 114 14.03 -1.75 3.81
N ARG A 115 14.15 -2.12 5.08
CA ARG A 115 14.16 -3.50 5.57
C ARG A 115 12.83 -3.89 6.21
N TRP A 116 12.46 -5.15 6.12
CA TRP A 116 11.44 -5.72 7.00
C TRP A 116 11.89 -5.58 8.46
N GLY A 117 10.95 -5.34 9.36
CA GLY A 117 11.24 -5.06 10.76
C GLY A 117 9.99 -5.09 11.62
N ASN A 118 9.80 -4.12 12.50
CA ASN A 118 8.50 -3.85 13.10
C ASN A 118 8.12 -2.44 12.65
N VAL A 119 7.47 -2.35 11.49
CA VAL A 119 7.15 -1.06 10.84
C VAL A 119 5.65 -0.89 10.74
N ILE A 120 5.16 0.24 11.23
CA ILE A 120 3.74 0.65 11.11
C ILE A 120 3.68 1.87 10.19
N ILE A 121 2.84 1.78 9.16
CA ILE A 121 2.54 2.88 8.23
C ILE A 121 1.04 3.15 8.39
N ARG A 122 0.68 4.26 9.04
CA ARG A 122 -0.70 4.53 9.45
C ARG A 122 -1.18 5.87 8.96
N ASN A 123 -2.41 5.94 8.46
CA ASN A 123 -3.05 7.22 8.16
C ASN A 123 -2.24 8.09 7.19
N CYS A 124 -1.60 7.48 6.20
CA CYS A 124 -0.74 8.16 5.23
C CYS A 124 -1.43 8.29 3.87
N ASP A 125 -1.08 9.35 3.15
CA ASP A 125 -1.46 9.58 1.75
C ASP A 125 -0.19 9.53 0.89
N ILE A 126 -0.07 8.47 0.09
CA ILE A 126 1.16 8.14 -0.66
C ILE A 126 0.79 8.03 -2.14
N GLY A 127 1.36 8.89 -2.99
CA GLY A 127 1.06 8.78 -4.41
C GLY A 127 1.89 9.64 -5.34
N LEU A 128 1.71 9.45 -6.64
CA LEU A 128 2.56 10.05 -7.69
C LEU A 128 4.04 9.67 -7.50
N ILE A 129 4.26 8.35 -7.46
CA ILE A 129 5.54 7.70 -7.20
C ILE A 129 5.95 6.98 -8.49
N SER A 130 7.19 7.08 -8.97
CA SER A 130 7.61 6.41 -10.22
C SER A 130 7.93 4.92 -10.05
N GLY A 131 8.33 4.50 -8.85
CA GLY A 131 8.38 3.09 -8.46
C GLY A 131 7.12 2.68 -7.68
N ASP A 132 7.30 1.82 -6.67
CA ASP A 132 6.22 1.44 -5.74
C ASP A 132 5.96 2.47 -4.62
N CYS A 133 4.71 2.64 -4.21
CA CYS A 133 4.40 3.43 -3.00
C CYS A 133 5.06 2.82 -1.75
N VAL A 134 5.07 1.50 -1.62
CA VAL A 134 5.75 0.77 -0.54
C VAL A 134 6.44 -0.46 -1.10
N GLN A 135 7.76 -0.58 -0.87
CA GLN A 135 8.53 -1.79 -1.20
C GLN A 135 9.60 -2.04 -0.13
N PHE A 136 9.55 -3.17 0.54
CA PHE A 136 10.57 -3.55 1.52
C PHE A 136 11.52 -4.63 0.99
N ASP A 137 12.76 -4.52 1.44
CA ASP A 137 13.87 -5.46 1.30
C ASP A 137 14.29 -5.73 -0.16
N PRO A 138 14.62 -4.69 -0.95
CA PRO A 138 15.06 -4.87 -2.33
C PRO A 138 16.31 -5.77 -2.45
N ASP A 139 17.16 -5.78 -1.42
CA ASP A 139 18.35 -6.62 -1.31
C ASP A 139 18.07 -8.04 -0.80
N ARG A 140 16.86 -8.33 -0.33
CA ARG A 140 16.42 -9.64 0.19
C ARG A 140 17.28 -10.12 1.35
N ARG A 141 17.43 -9.31 2.39
CA ARG A 141 18.31 -9.60 3.55
C ARG A 141 17.62 -9.44 4.90
N SER A 142 16.31 -9.17 4.93
CA SER A 142 15.60 -8.91 6.18
C SER A 142 14.27 -9.67 6.26
N MET A 143 13.81 -9.85 7.51
CA MET A 143 12.52 -10.44 7.84
C MET A 143 11.87 -9.59 8.93
N GLY A 144 10.56 -9.71 9.07
CA GLY A 144 9.79 -8.97 10.06
C GLY A 144 8.37 -8.74 9.59
N ARG A 145 7.70 -7.81 10.25
CA ARG A 145 6.34 -7.37 10.01
C ARG A 145 6.28 -5.92 9.52
N VAL A 146 5.49 -5.71 8.48
CA VAL A 146 5.03 -4.37 8.06
C VAL A 146 3.52 -4.34 8.20
N PHE A 147 3.00 -3.34 8.91
CA PHE A 147 1.57 -3.09 9.06
C PHE A 147 1.21 -1.77 8.40
N ILE A 148 0.31 -1.81 7.41
CA ILE A 148 -0.20 -0.64 6.69
C ILE A 148 -1.67 -0.49 7.06
N GLU A 149 -2.09 0.64 7.60
CA GLU A 149 -3.49 0.84 7.95
C GLU A 149 -4.00 2.27 7.74
N ASN A 150 -5.29 2.40 7.41
CA ASN A 150 -5.94 3.70 7.22
C ASN A 150 -5.23 4.57 6.16
N CYS A 151 -4.59 3.97 5.16
CA CYS A 151 -3.82 4.74 4.18
C CYS A 151 -4.62 4.95 2.89
N ARG A 152 -4.18 5.92 2.08
CA ARG A 152 -4.49 6.00 0.65
C ARG A 152 -3.20 5.86 -0.12
N LEU A 153 -3.07 4.79 -0.88
CA LEU A 153 -1.99 4.61 -1.83
C LEU A 153 -2.58 4.82 -3.23
N TRP A 154 -1.97 5.69 -4.03
CA TRP A 154 -2.54 6.02 -5.32
C TRP A 154 -1.54 6.48 -6.37
N THR A 155 -1.96 6.41 -7.62
CA THR A 155 -1.33 7.19 -8.69
C THR A 155 -2.38 7.76 -9.64
N GLY A 156 -1.97 8.65 -10.52
CA GLY A 156 -2.86 9.38 -11.40
C GLY A 156 -2.09 10.13 -12.49
N PRO A 157 -2.79 10.67 -13.49
CA PRO A 157 -2.20 11.62 -14.42
C PRO A 157 -1.63 12.80 -13.63
N LEU A 158 -0.39 13.18 -13.90
CA LEU A 158 0.22 14.34 -13.25
C LEU A 158 -0.55 15.62 -13.60
N PRO A 159 -0.84 16.50 -12.62
CA PRO A 159 -1.58 17.73 -12.88
C PRO A 159 -0.76 18.78 -13.63
N ALA A 160 0.57 18.69 -13.57
CA ALA A 160 1.53 19.55 -14.24
C ALA A 160 2.80 18.76 -14.61
N ASP A 161 3.67 19.34 -15.43
CA ASP A 161 5.01 18.81 -15.64
C ASP A 161 5.77 18.75 -14.29
N ALA A 162 6.44 17.64 -14.04
CA ALA A 162 7.17 17.41 -12.78
C ALA A 162 8.38 16.51 -13.04
N ALA A 163 9.56 16.91 -12.56
CA ALA A 163 10.84 16.31 -12.97
C ALA A 163 10.93 16.19 -14.51
N ARG A 164 11.11 14.98 -15.05
CA ARG A 164 11.11 14.71 -16.50
C ARG A 164 9.79 14.10 -17.00
N PHE A 165 8.75 14.12 -16.17
CA PHE A 165 7.41 13.68 -16.54
C PHE A 165 6.58 14.87 -17.01
N LYS A 166 5.71 14.61 -17.97
CA LYS A 166 4.77 15.56 -18.53
C LYS A 166 3.42 15.48 -17.83
N LYS A 167 2.72 16.62 -17.80
CA LYS A 167 1.30 16.67 -17.42
C LYS A 167 0.51 15.57 -18.13
N GLY A 168 -0.38 14.90 -17.42
CA GLY A 168 -1.19 13.82 -17.93
C GLY A 168 -0.52 12.44 -17.90
N GLN A 169 0.80 12.37 -17.74
CA GLN A 169 1.49 11.08 -17.59
C GLN A 169 1.25 10.51 -16.20
N ARG A 170 1.13 9.19 -16.13
CA ARG A 170 0.83 8.45 -14.91
C ARG A 170 2.07 7.70 -14.42
N PRO A 171 2.79 8.20 -13.40
CA PRO A 171 3.95 7.51 -12.87
C PRO A 171 3.54 6.25 -12.07
N GLY A 172 4.48 5.34 -11.89
CA GLY A 172 4.36 4.23 -10.95
C GLY A 172 4.27 2.86 -11.60
N GLU A 173 4.69 1.88 -10.81
CA GLU A 173 4.62 0.46 -11.16
C GLU A 173 3.51 -0.22 -10.32
N ASN A 174 3.66 -0.29 -8.99
CA ASN A 174 2.64 -0.83 -8.09
C ASN A 174 2.36 0.06 -6.86
N ALA A 175 1.33 -0.27 -6.08
CA ALA A 175 1.17 0.34 -4.75
C ALA A 175 2.12 -0.32 -3.77
N VAL A 176 2.04 -1.65 -3.68
CA VAL A 176 2.84 -2.46 -2.77
C VAL A 176 3.51 -3.57 -3.55
N ASP A 177 4.83 -3.64 -3.43
CA ASP A 177 5.64 -4.74 -3.96
C ASP A 177 6.38 -5.44 -2.83
N THR A 178 6.28 -6.77 -2.75
CA THR A 178 6.99 -7.53 -1.73
C THR A 178 8.25 -8.16 -2.29
N LYS A 179 9.39 -7.94 -1.63
CA LYS A 179 10.65 -8.66 -1.86
C LYS A 179 11.13 -9.22 -0.53
N THR A 180 11.64 -10.44 -0.52
CA THR A 180 12.08 -11.10 0.72
C THR A 180 12.99 -12.28 0.42
N MET A 181 13.72 -12.77 1.42
CA MET A 181 14.53 -13.98 1.32
C MET A 181 13.68 -15.19 0.93
N PRO A 182 14.16 -16.08 0.04
CA PRO A 182 13.40 -17.24 -0.44
C PRO A 182 13.17 -18.33 0.60
N LYS A 183 13.97 -18.36 1.67
CA LYS A 183 13.98 -19.39 2.72
C LYS A 183 13.89 -18.76 4.10
N GLY A 184 13.49 -19.55 5.09
CA GLY A 184 13.31 -19.12 6.47
C GLY A 184 11.88 -18.71 6.78
N ALA A 185 11.69 -18.02 7.90
CA ALA A 185 10.40 -17.48 8.29
C ALA A 185 9.87 -16.52 7.23
N ARG A 186 8.55 -16.54 7.02
CA ARG A 186 7.89 -15.62 6.10
C ARG A 186 7.88 -14.23 6.71
N ALA A 187 8.20 -13.22 5.91
CA ALA A 187 7.89 -11.84 6.28
C ALA A 187 6.36 -11.68 6.41
N GLU A 188 5.91 -10.85 7.34
CA GLU A 188 4.49 -10.62 7.58
C GLU A 188 4.07 -9.26 7.03
N LEU A 189 3.11 -9.26 6.11
CA LEU A 189 2.48 -8.05 5.62
C LEU A 189 1.03 -8.02 6.08
N ILE A 190 0.63 -6.97 6.78
CA ILE A 190 -0.76 -6.77 7.15
C ILE A 190 -1.18 -5.43 6.57
N ILE A 191 -2.27 -5.40 5.81
CA ILE A 191 -2.85 -4.21 5.21
C ILE A 191 -4.31 -4.14 5.67
N ARG A 192 -4.71 -3.02 6.27
CA ARG A 192 -6.07 -2.84 6.77
C ARG A 192 -6.67 -1.50 6.39
N ASN A 193 -7.97 -1.44 6.12
CA ASN A 193 -8.71 -0.18 6.02
C ASN A 193 -8.06 0.83 5.07
N THR A 194 -7.53 0.34 3.94
CA THR A 194 -6.66 1.12 3.05
C THR A 194 -7.29 1.21 1.66
N ILE A 195 -7.16 2.39 1.05
CA ILE A 195 -7.62 2.66 -0.31
C ILE A 195 -6.45 2.51 -1.28
N PHE A 196 -6.68 1.83 -2.40
CA PHE A 196 -5.74 1.65 -3.50
C PHE A 196 -6.36 2.06 -4.84
N HIS A 197 -5.79 3.05 -5.53
CA HIS A 197 -6.29 3.37 -6.87
C HIS A 197 -5.28 3.93 -7.88
N GLY A 198 -5.62 3.71 -9.15
CA GLY A 198 -5.01 4.39 -10.28
C GLY A 198 -3.91 3.61 -11.00
N TRP A 199 -3.62 2.35 -10.67
CA TRP A 199 -2.59 1.58 -11.40
C TRP A 199 -3.12 1.02 -12.71
N LYS A 200 -3.42 1.87 -13.70
CA LYS A 200 -3.98 1.48 -15.01
C LYS A 200 -3.24 2.04 -16.21
N GLN A 201 -3.48 1.43 -17.37
CA GLN A 201 -2.92 1.87 -18.65
C GLN A 201 -3.58 3.17 -19.18
N PRO A 202 -2.86 4.00 -19.96
CA PRO A 202 -1.42 3.92 -20.22
C PRO A 202 -0.60 4.25 -18.95
N GLY A 203 0.41 3.43 -18.64
CA GLY A 203 1.34 3.62 -17.52
C GLY A 203 2.80 3.40 -17.92
N GLN A 204 3.74 3.52 -16.97
CA GLN A 204 5.18 3.39 -17.25
C GLN A 204 5.63 1.96 -17.58
N ILE A 205 4.87 0.95 -17.15
CA ILE A 205 5.16 -0.46 -17.38
C ILE A 205 3.94 -1.16 -18.01
N SER A 206 4.16 -2.34 -18.60
CA SER A 206 3.12 -3.08 -19.32
C SER A 206 2.05 -3.71 -18.43
N LEU A 207 2.34 -3.92 -17.15
CA LEU A 207 1.40 -4.51 -16.19
C LEU A 207 1.54 -3.84 -14.83
N LEU A 208 0.61 -2.93 -14.53
CA LEU A 208 0.53 -2.27 -13.23
C LEU A 208 -0.42 -3.04 -12.31
N ALA A 209 -0.15 -3.02 -11.01
CA ALA A 209 -1.03 -3.59 -10.01
C ALA A 209 -1.09 -2.71 -8.77
N ALA A 210 -2.24 -2.68 -8.08
CA ALA A 210 -2.26 -2.13 -6.74
C ALA A 210 -1.37 -2.97 -5.82
N LEU A 211 -1.62 -4.27 -5.71
CA LEU A 211 -0.78 -5.18 -4.92
C LEU A 211 -0.06 -6.17 -5.81
N ASN A 212 1.28 -6.18 -5.76
CA ASN A 212 2.13 -7.21 -6.34
C ASN A 212 2.75 -8.04 -5.21
N ILE A 213 2.00 -9.04 -4.74
CA ILE A 213 2.39 -9.86 -3.58
C ILE A 213 3.05 -11.15 -4.09
N LYS A 214 4.35 -11.25 -3.82
CA LYS A 214 5.25 -12.29 -4.32
C LYS A 214 6.31 -12.66 -3.28
N GLU A 215 7.10 -13.69 -3.60
CA GLU A 215 8.21 -14.17 -2.76
C GLU A 215 7.74 -14.67 -1.37
N ASN A 216 8.65 -15.01 -0.46
CA ASN A 216 8.36 -15.68 0.83
C ASN A 216 7.65 -14.80 1.90
N VAL A 217 6.43 -14.34 1.61
CA VAL A 217 5.63 -13.47 2.50
C VAL A 217 4.36 -14.20 2.98
N ASN A 218 3.86 -13.82 4.15
CA ASN A 218 2.52 -14.12 4.66
C ASN A 218 1.74 -12.81 4.75
N ALA A 219 0.82 -12.59 3.81
CA ALA A 219 0.10 -11.34 3.65
C ALA A 219 -1.37 -11.47 4.08
N ARG A 220 -1.86 -10.48 4.84
CA ARG A 220 -3.28 -10.29 5.19
C ARG A 220 -3.73 -8.94 4.67
N VAL A 221 -4.80 -8.92 3.87
CA VAL A 221 -5.40 -7.70 3.33
C VAL A 221 -6.86 -7.66 3.76
N GLU A 222 -7.21 -6.68 4.58
CA GLU A 222 -8.48 -6.66 5.31
C GLU A 222 -9.19 -5.30 5.17
N GLN A 223 -10.49 -5.28 4.84
CA GLN A 223 -11.25 -4.01 4.80
C GLN A 223 -10.66 -2.98 3.84
N CYS A 224 -10.09 -3.42 2.72
CA CYS A 224 -9.48 -2.54 1.73
C CYS A 224 -10.38 -2.35 0.50
N VAL A 225 -10.22 -1.18 -0.14
CA VAL A 225 -10.96 -0.81 -1.35
C VAL A 225 -9.99 -0.56 -2.48
N PHE A 226 -10.28 -1.15 -3.64
CA PHE A 226 -9.47 -1.06 -4.85
C PHE A 226 -10.31 -0.50 -5.98
N PHE A 227 -9.84 0.56 -6.64
CA PHE A 227 -10.54 1.08 -7.81
C PHE A 227 -9.60 1.69 -8.86
N ASP A 228 -10.06 1.83 -10.09
CA ASP A 228 -9.29 2.44 -11.19
C ASP A 228 -7.94 1.76 -11.45
N ASN A 229 -7.89 0.42 -11.41
CA ASN A 229 -6.66 -0.36 -11.56
C ASN A 229 -6.69 -1.25 -12.81
N GLN A 230 -5.52 -1.57 -13.37
CA GLN A 230 -5.35 -2.67 -14.29
C GLN A 230 -5.50 -3.99 -13.52
N VAL A 231 -4.74 -4.16 -12.44
CA VAL A 231 -4.88 -5.31 -11.52
C VAL A 231 -5.03 -4.84 -10.08
N ALA A 232 -6.05 -5.29 -9.35
CA ALA A 232 -6.14 -5.00 -7.92
C ALA A 232 -5.20 -5.90 -7.11
N PHE A 233 -5.28 -7.22 -7.31
CA PHE A 233 -4.44 -8.20 -6.63
C PHE A 233 -3.64 -9.03 -7.64
N ARG A 234 -2.36 -8.73 -7.83
CA ARG A 234 -1.41 -9.61 -8.52
C ARG A 234 -0.68 -10.46 -7.50
N LEU A 235 -1.03 -11.74 -7.45
CA LEU A 235 -0.59 -12.67 -6.41
C LEU A 235 0.23 -13.79 -7.05
N ARG A 236 1.42 -14.05 -6.51
CA ARG A 236 2.38 -14.96 -7.15
C ARG A 236 2.77 -16.12 -6.23
N GLY A 237 2.61 -17.32 -6.76
CA GLY A 237 2.97 -18.57 -6.11
C GLY A 237 4.47 -18.87 -6.06
N PRO A 238 4.83 -20.10 -5.65
CA PRO A 238 6.21 -20.51 -5.43
C PRO A 238 7.07 -20.46 -6.70
N THR A 239 8.22 -19.80 -6.58
CA THR A 239 9.32 -19.82 -7.55
C THR A 239 10.64 -20.07 -6.79
N ARG A 240 11.79 -19.97 -7.48
CA ARG A 240 13.11 -19.97 -6.82
C ARG A 240 13.28 -18.87 -5.76
N ARG A 241 12.42 -17.84 -5.77
CA ARG A 241 12.42 -16.73 -4.80
C ARG A 241 11.43 -16.93 -3.65
N GLY A 242 10.90 -18.15 -3.48
CA GLY A 242 9.76 -18.42 -2.60
C GLY A 242 8.44 -18.07 -3.30
N GLY A 243 7.34 -18.04 -2.54
CA GLY A 243 6.01 -17.71 -3.05
C GLY A 243 5.09 -17.24 -1.94
N ALA A 244 4.11 -16.41 -2.26
CA ALA A 244 3.29 -15.72 -1.27
C ALA A 244 2.21 -16.63 -0.68
N TRP A 245 1.91 -16.45 0.61
CA TRP A 245 0.66 -16.89 1.23
C TRP A 245 -0.20 -15.67 1.49
N VAL A 246 -1.46 -15.71 1.08
CA VAL A 246 -2.29 -14.50 1.02
C VAL A 246 -3.68 -14.78 1.58
N ARG A 247 -4.11 -13.94 2.52
CA ARG A 247 -5.50 -13.88 2.98
C ARG A 247 -6.10 -12.53 2.60
N ILE A 248 -7.21 -12.56 1.87
CA ILE A 248 -8.03 -11.39 1.53
C ILE A 248 -9.33 -11.52 2.32
N ASP A 249 -9.70 -10.50 3.09
CA ASP A 249 -10.85 -10.55 3.99
C ASP A 249 -11.65 -9.25 3.98
N ARG A 250 -12.93 -9.30 3.59
CA ARG A 250 -13.81 -8.13 3.52
C ARG A 250 -13.20 -7.00 2.69
N CYS A 251 -12.87 -7.24 1.43
CA CYS A 251 -12.34 -6.22 0.50
C CYS A 251 -13.34 -5.96 -0.63
N ALA A 252 -13.22 -4.83 -1.34
CA ALA A 252 -14.07 -4.51 -2.49
C ALA A 252 -13.27 -3.95 -3.67
N VAL A 253 -13.65 -4.32 -4.89
CA VAL A 253 -12.97 -3.93 -6.14
C VAL A 253 -13.96 -3.29 -7.11
N TYR A 254 -13.54 -2.17 -7.71
CA TYR A 254 -14.32 -1.34 -8.63
C TYR A 254 -13.49 -0.96 -9.84
N ASP A 255 -14.13 -0.68 -10.99
CA ASP A 255 -13.51 -0.02 -12.16
C ASP A 255 -12.11 -0.55 -12.49
N THR A 256 -11.95 -1.86 -12.40
CA THR A 256 -10.65 -2.54 -12.45
C THR A 256 -10.69 -3.59 -13.55
N GLU A 257 -9.62 -3.72 -14.33
CA GLU A 257 -9.61 -4.71 -15.42
C GLU A 257 -9.57 -6.14 -14.88
N VAL A 258 -8.69 -6.41 -13.92
CA VAL A 258 -8.59 -7.72 -13.26
C VAL A 258 -8.62 -7.54 -11.74
N GLY A 259 -9.64 -8.13 -11.11
CA GLY A 259 -9.75 -8.19 -9.66
C GLY A 259 -8.58 -8.94 -9.03
N VAL A 260 -8.52 -10.26 -9.25
CA VAL A 260 -7.45 -11.12 -8.75
C VAL A 260 -6.75 -11.80 -9.93
N ARG A 261 -5.48 -11.45 -10.14
CA ARG A 261 -4.56 -12.12 -11.05
C ARG A 261 -3.67 -13.06 -10.25
N ALA A 262 -3.86 -14.36 -10.40
CA ALA A 262 -3.06 -15.39 -9.73
C ALA A 262 -2.05 -16.01 -10.71
N GLU A 263 -0.76 -15.83 -10.42
CA GLU A 263 0.35 -16.34 -11.23
C GLU A 263 1.12 -17.42 -10.45
N ASP A 264 1.95 -18.19 -11.15
CA ASP A 264 2.91 -19.13 -10.56
C ASP A 264 2.23 -20.18 -9.64
N THR A 265 0.98 -20.55 -9.94
CA THR A 265 0.17 -21.51 -9.15
C THR A 265 0.13 -21.15 -7.65
N ILE A 266 -0.36 -19.95 -7.32
CA ILE A 266 -0.36 -19.48 -5.93
C ILE A 266 -1.03 -20.46 -4.97
N GLN A 267 -0.27 -20.83 -3.94
CA GLN A 267 -0.70 -21.74 -2.88
C GLN A 267 -1.18 -20.95 -1.67
N ASN A 268 -2.04 -21.56 -0.85
CA ASN A 268 -2.55 -20.95 0.40
C ASN A 268 -3.16 -19.55 0.19
N LEU A 269 -3.91 -19.36 -0.89
CA LEU A 269 -4.72 -18.17 -1.13
C LEU A 269 -6.10 -18.35 -0.49
N LYS A 270 -6.42 -17.54 0.51
CA LYS A 270 -7.72 -17.55 1.18
C LYS A 270 -8.45 -16.25 0.93
N ILE A 271 -9.60 -16.32 0.26
CA ILE A 271 -10.46 -15.19 -0.02
C ILE A 271 -11.75 -15.35 0.79
N ASN A 272 -12.04 -14.37 1.63
CA ASN A 272 -13.27 -14.30 2.39
C ASN A 272 -13.94 -12.96 2.16
N ARG A 273 -15.18 -12.95 1.69
CA ARG A 273 -15.96 -11.73 1.45
C ARG A 273 -15.20 -10.72 0.60
N LEU A 274 -14.83 -11.11 -0.62
CA LEU A 274 -14.34 -10.18 -1.63
C LEU A 274 -15.52 -9.72 -2.50
N GLY A 275 -15.76 -8.42 -2.52
CA GLY A 275 -16.80 -7.78 -3.31
C GLY A 275 -16.26 -7.35 -4.67
N PHE A 276 -17.02 -7.61 -5.74
CA PHE A 276 -16.75 -7.04 -7.06
C PHE A 276 -17.92 -6.17 -7.50
N ALA A 277 -17.64 -4.93 -7.89
CA ALA A 277 -18.63 -4.12 -8.58
C ALA A 277 -18.84 -4.62 -10.00
N ARG A 278 -19.97 -4.27 -10.60
CA ARG A 278 -20.29 -4.65 -12.00
C ARG A 278 -19.29 -4.10 -13.02
N SER A 279 -18.55 -3.05 -12.66
CA SER A 279 -17.54 -2.43 -13.52
C SER A 279 -16.19 -3.16 -13.54
N VAL A 280 -16.00 -4.21 -12.74
CA VAL A 280 -14.80 -5.05 -12.82
C VAL A 280 -14.89 -5.92 -14.07
N LYS A 281 -13.94 -5.76 -15.01
CA LYS A 281 -14.00 -6.47 -16.31
C LYS A 281 -13.83 -7.99 -16.13
N ARG A 282 -12.95 -8.40 -15.21
CA ARG A 282 -12.67 -9.80 -14.90
C ARG A 282 -12.35 -9.98 -13.43
N ASN A 283 -13.18 -10.73 -12.71
CA ASN A 283 -12.97 -10.96 -11.27
C ASN A 283 -11.70 -11.77 -10.98
N TYR A 284 -11.44 -12.81 -11.77
CA TYR A 284 -10.30 -13.72 -11.59
C TYR A 284 -9.58 -14.00 -12.91
N HIS A 285 -8.25 -14.07 -12.87
CA HIS A 285 -7.43 -14.42 -14.02
C HIS A 285 -6.20 -15.23 -13.61
N THR A 286 -6.04 -16.42 -14.18
CA THR A 286 -4.92 -17.33 -13.93
C THR A 286 -4.17 -17.60 -15.24
N PRO A 287 -3.25 -16.72 -15.66
CA PRO A 287 -2.56 -16.85 -16.95
C PRO A 287 -1.65 -18.09 -16.95
N GLY A 288 -2.03 -19.12 -17.70
CA GLY A 288 -1.22 -20.32 -17.90
C GLY A 288 -1.04 -21.20 -16.66
N CYS A 289 -1.90 -21.05 -15.65
CA CYS A 289 -1.89 -21.88 -14.44
C CYS A 289 -3.28 -21.93 -13.80
N ASP A 290 -3.41 -22.69 -12.72
CA ASP A 290 -4.58 -22.73 -11.86
C ASP A 290 -4.26 -22.19 -10.46
N PHE A 291 -5.29 -22.03 -9.63
CA PHE A 291 -5.08 -21.84 -8.19
C PHE A 291 -4.44 -23.09 -7.57
N GLY A 292 -3.42 -22.89 -6.74
CA GLY A 292 -2.71 -23.99 -6.10
C GLY A 292 -3.45 -24.59 -4.91
N LYS A 293 -2.85 -25.63 -4.33
CA LYS A 293 -3.36 -26.30 -3.12
C LYS A 293 -3.57 -25.29 -1.98
N GLY A 294 -4.69 -25.43 -1.28
CA GLY A 294 -5.07 -24.56 -0.16
C GLY A 294 -5.80 -23.29 -0.58
N TYR A 295 -6.15 -23.15 -1.87
CA TYR A 295 -7.08 -22.11 -2.31
C TYR A 295 -8.46 -22.28 -1.68
N GLU A 296 -8.97 -21.20 -1.09
CA GLU A 296 -10.33 -21.11 -0.57
C GLU A 296 -10.94 -19.78 -1.02
N ASN A 297 -12.20 -19.80 -1.46
CA ASN A 297 -12.97 -18.59 -1.75
C ASN A 297 -14.39 -18.72 -1.19
N LYS A 298 -14.74 -17.85 -0.24
CA LYS A 298 -16.00 -17.88 0.51
C LYS A 298 -16.64 -16.50 0.58
N GLY A 299 -17.96 -16.45 0.46
CA GLY A 299 -18.75 -15.24 0.72
C GLY A 299 -18.51 -14.08 -0.25
N GLN A 300 -18.06 -14.35 -1.48
CA GLN A 300 -17.99 -13.34 -2.54
C GLN A 300 -19.35 -12.63 -2.68
N PHE A 301 -19.34 -11.32 -2.90
CA PHE A 301 -20.56 -10.52 -3.00
C PHE A 301 -20.48 -9.49 -4.14
N VAL A 302 -21.62 -8.91 -4.50
CA VAL A 302 -21.67 -7.75 -5.40
C VAL A 302 -21.37 -6.51 -4.57
N ALA A 303 -20.28 -5.82 -4.87
CA ALA A 303 -19.91 -4.63 -4.10
C ALA A 303 -21.01 -3.54 -4.23
N PRO A 304 -21.51 -2.98 -3.12
CA PRO A 304 -22.37 -1.79 -3.16
C PRO A 304 -21.59 -0.58 -3.67
N ASP A 305 -22.25 0.57 -3.79
CA ASP A 305 -21.65 1.80 -4.29
C ASP A 305 -20.32 2.16 -3.59
N LEU A 306 -19.36 2.70 -4.37
CA LEU A 306 -18.02 3.01 -3.88
C LEU A 306 -18.06 4.03 -2.75
N GLU A 307 -18.83 5.11 -2.87
CA GLU A 307 -18.93 6.12 -1.81
C GLU A 307 -19.55 5.53 -0.56
N GLN A 308 -20.55 4.65 -0.71
CA GLN A 308 -21.17 3.98 0.42
C GLN A 308 -20.17 3.12 1.19
N ILE A 309 -19.31 2.34 0.51
CA ILE A 309 -18.27 1.54 1.17
C ILE A 309 -17.22 2.43 1.83
N LEU A 310 -16.75 3.48 1.14
CA LEU A 310 -15.71 4.34 1.70
C LEU A 310 -16.19 5.01 3.01
N ARG A 311 -17.46 5.41 3.08
CA ARG A 311 -18.04 6.05 4.26
C ARG A 311 -18.38 5.07 5.39
N ASN A 312 -18.95 3.90 5.07
CA ASN A 312 -19.54 2.99 6.05
C ASN A 312 -18.74 1.71 6.30
N GLY A 313 -17.62 1.53 5.59
CA GLY A 313 -16.87 0.28 5.59
C GLY A 313 -17.56 -0.87 4.86
N ILE A 314 -16.91 -2.04 4.92
CA ILE A 314 -17.38 -3.29 4.31
C ILE A 314 -18.03 -4.14 5.41
N LYS A 315 -19.36 -4.21 5.37
CA LYS A 315 -20.18 -5.06 6.27
C LYS A 315 -20.00 -6.54 5.95
#